data_AF-A0A2H9RHY0-F1
#
_entry.id   AF-A0A2H9RHY0-F1
#
_cell.length_a   1.000
_cell.length_b   1.000
_cell.length_c   1.000
_cell.angle_alpha   90.00
_cell.angle_beta   90.00
_cell.angle_gamma   90.00
#
_symmetry.space_group_name_H-M   'P 1'
#
loop_
_entity.id
_entity.type
_entity.pdbx_description
1 polymer ?
#
loop_
_entity_poly.entity_id
_entity_poly.type
_entity_poly.pdbx_seq_one_letter_code
_entity_poly.pdbx_strand_id
1 'polypeptide(L)'
;MFKFETLAGIKEVKIINERNNEKAKNNENERTNESNERKGNNERKGKRKFKVNMGKIKEFKEMNACNFPGFYVNVGNPHFIMKWNDVEIVNVKEIGKAIRYCNQFKNGTNAHFIQKIKNNEYKIRSYERGVEDETLACGTGICSSAYAMFKKFNERKFLFHARGGDVKIDINENEEIFMTGDASYIFEGNIEI
;
A
#
# COMPACT_ATOMS: atom_id res chain seq x y z
N MET A 1 2.35 -23.65 9.21
CA MET A 1 2.39 -22.54 8.23
C MET A 1 0.98 -22.38 7.72
N PHE A 2 0.36 -21.20 7.90
CA PHE A 2 -1.02 -20.96 7.50
C PHE A 2 -1.05 -19.95 6.37
N LYS A 3 -1.91 -20.20 5.38
CA LYS A 3 -2.15 -19.28 4.27
C LYS A 3 -3.58 -18.81 4.34
N PHE A 4 -3.79 -17.51 4.22
CA PHE A 4 -5.13 -16.95 4.03
C PHE A 4 -5.08 -15.90 2.94
N GLU A 5 -6.17 -15.81 2.20
CA GLU A 5 -6.31 -14.87 1.10
C GLU A 5 -6.82 -13.53 1.62
N THR A 6 -6.17 -12.45 1.20
CA THR A 6 -6.57 -11.08 1.50
C THR A 6 -6.69 -10.29 0.21
N LEU A 7 -7.22 -9.07 0.27
CA LEU A 7 -7.17 -8.16 -0.88
C LEU A 7 -5.73 -7.85 -1.33
N ALA A 8 -4.74 -7.97 -0.45
CA ALA A 8 -3.33 -7.80 -0.77
C ALA A 8 -2.64 -9.13 -1.18
N GLY A 9 -3.42 -10.12 -1.63
CA GLY A 9 -2.97 -11.46 -2.01
C GLY A 9 -2.92 -12.44 -0.84
N ILE A 10 -2.40 -13.65 -1.13
CA ILE A 10 -2.22 -14.71 -0.13
C ILE A 10 -1.11 -14.29 0.84
N LYS A 11 -1.44 -14.24 2.13
CA LYS A 11 -0.46 -14.02 3.20
C LYS A 11 -0.12 -15.36 3.85
N GLU A 12 1.17 -15.67 3.89
CA GLU A 12 1.70 -16.80 4.65
C GLU A 12 2.14 -16.33 6.03
N VAL A 13 1.58 -16.95 7.07
CA VAL A 13 1.98 -16.72 8.44
C VAL A 13 2.75 -17.93 8.94
N LYS A 14 3.99 -17.69 9.36
CA LYS A 14 4.80 -18.62 10.13
C LYS A 14 4.74 -18.20 11.59
N ILE A 15 4.34 -19.12 12.45
CA ILE A 15 4.46 -18.95 13.89
C ILE A 15 5.89 -19.34 14.24
N ILE A 16 6.64 -18.41 14.82
CA ILE A 16 7.98 -18.65 15.35
C ILE A 16 7.84 -18.61 16.86
N ASN A 17 8.06 -19.75 17.52
CA ASN A 17 8.04 -19.85 18.97
C ASN A 17 9.45 -19.50 19.49
N GLU A 18 9.70 -18.21 19.73
CA GLU A 18 10.95 -17.75 20.33
C GLU A 18 10.83 -17.79 21.85
N ARG A 19 11.21 -18.92 22.46
CA ARG A 19 11.56 -18.93 23.88
C ARG A 19 12.98 -18.37 24.04
N ASN A 20 13.10 -17.05 24.23
CA ASN A 20 13.89 -16.42 25.30
C ASN A 20 13.94 -14.88 25.19
N ASN A 21 13.82 -14.25 26.36
CA ASN A 21 13.75 -12.83 26.65
C ASN A 21 14.97 -12.01 26.16
N GLU A 22 14.74 -10.79 25.65
CA GLU A 22 14.97 -9.54 26.41
C GLU A 22 14.47 -8.28 25.67
N LYS A 23 13.89 -7.38 26.48
CA LYS A 23 13.24 -6.08 26.24
C LYS A 23 13.72 -5.22 25.05
N ALA A 24 12.76 -4.70 24.27
CA ALA A 24 12.84 -3.36 23.67
C ALA A 24 11.45 -2.72 23.45
N LYS A 25 11.13 -1.79 24.37
CA LYS A 25 10.22 -0.64 24.33
C LYS A 25 9.19 -0.53 23.18
N ASN A 26 7.92 -0.62 23.58
CA ASN A 26 6.79 -0.01 22.88
C ASN A 26 6.93 1.51 22.89
N ASN A 27 6.80 2.16 21.73
CA ASN A 27 6.35 3.54 21.64
C ASN A 27 4.92 3.54 21.12
N GLU A 28 4.04 4.10 21.95
CA GLU A 28 2.60 4.13 21.84
C GLU A 28 2.15 4.98 20.64
N ASN A 29 1.26 4.42 19.81
CA ASN A 29 0.41 5.19 18.91
C ASN A 29 -0.85 5.57 19.68
N GLU A 30 -1.06 6.87 19.90
CA GLU A 30 -2.27 7.41 20.50
C GLU A 30 -3.50 7.05 19.66
N ARG A 31 -4.42 6.30 20.30
CA ARG A 31 -5.78 6.02 19.81
C ARG A 31 -6.70 7.10 20.35
N THR A 32 -7.17 8.01 19.51
CA THR A 32 -8.34 8.83 19.85
C THR A 32 -9.60 8.03 19.48
N ASN A 33 -10.15 7.35 20.50
CA ASN A 33 -11.51 6.81 20.48
C ASN A 33 -12.46 7.91 20.95
N GLU A 34 -13.29 8.45 20.06
CA GLU A 34 -14.53 9.08 20.50
C GLU A 34 -15.59 7.99 20.67
N SER A 35 -16.02 7.84 21.92
CA SER A 35 -17.00 6.91 22.44
C SER A 35 -18.42 7.23 21.97
N ASN A 36 -19.19 6.19 21.68
CA ASN A 36 -20.56 6.12 22.18
C ASN A 36 -20.93 4.67 22.51
N GLU A 37 -21.63 4.55 23.64
CA GLU A 37 -21.78 3.36 24.46
C GLU A 37 -22.69 2.25 23.90
N ARG A 38 -22.41 1.06 24.44
CA ARG A 38 -23.07 -0.24 24.40
C ARG A 38 -24.58 -0.28 24.07
N LYS A 39 -24.95 -1.21 23.17
CA LYS A 39 -25.89 -2.33 23.42
C LYS A 39 -26.06 -3.20 22.16
N GLY A 40 -26.09 -4.52 22.36
CA GLY A 40 -26.74 -5.49 21.47
C GLY A 40 -25.83 -6.21 20.46
N ASN A 41 -25.75 -7.53 20.62
CA ASN A 41 -25.35 -8.48 19.58
C ASN A 41 -26.04 -8.16 18.26
N ASN A 42 -25.26 -7.77 17.26
CA ASN A 42 -25.54 -8.02 15.86
C ASN A 42 -24.25 -7.82 15.06
N GLU A 43 -23.93 -8.82 14.25
CA GLU A 43 -22.87 -8.81 13.24
C GLU A 43 -22.96 -7.55 12.38
N ARG A 44 -22.23 -6.49 12.73
CA ARG A 44 -22.07 -5.34 11.82
C ARG A 44 -21.01 -5.69 10.79
N LYS A 45 -21.40 -6.42 9.75
CA LYS A 45 -20.69 -6.56 8.46
C LYS A 45 -20.67 -5.23 7.68
N GLY A 46 -20.23 -4.16 8.33
CA GLY A 46 -20.07 -2.84 7.70
C GLY A 46 -18.61 -2.59 7.41
N LYS A 47 -18.27 -2.25 6.16
CA LYS A 47 -16.96 -1.68 5.82
C LYS A 47 -16.78 -0.39 6.63
N ARG A 48 -15.79 -0.36 7.51
CA ARG A 48 -15.43 0.86 8.26
C ARG A 48 -14.28 1.54 7.55
N LYS A 49 -14.31 2.88 7.51
CA LYS A 49 -13.20 3.68 7.01
C LYS A 49 -12.21 3.90 8.13
N PHE A 50 -10.95 3.62 7.85
CA PHE A 50 -9.85 3.86 8.77
C PHE A 50 -8.90 4.86 8.15
N LYS A 51 -8.49 5.86 8.93
CA LYS A 51 -7.43 6.80 8.57
C LYS A 51 -6.16 6.40 9.32
N VAL A 52 -5.07 6.21 8.59
CA VAL A 52 -3.78 5.74 9.12
C VAL A 52 -2.70 6.74 8.71
N ASN A 53 -1.86 7.15 9.65
CA ASN A 53 -0.63 7.88 9.35
C ASN A 53 0.43 6.87 8.85
N MET A 54 0.83 7.00 7.59
CA MET A 54 1.82 6.15 6.92
C MET A 54 3.25 6.69 7.06
N GLY A 55 3.41 7.85 7.69
CA GLY A 55 4.70 8.50 7.92
C GLY A 55 5.23 9.23 6.68
N LYS A 56 6.55 9.43 6.65
CA LYS A 56 7.26 10.17 5.60
C LYS A 56 7.94 9.23 4.61
N ILE A 57 8.12 9.72 3.38
CA ILE A 57 8.97 9.06 2.38
C ILE A 57 10.44 9.16 2.79
N LYS A 58 11.18 8.04 2.69
CA LYS A 58 12.61 7.99 3.00
C LYS A 58 13.46 8.43 1.83
N GLU A 59 13.04 8.09 0.62
CA GLU A 59 13.77 8.39 -0.61
C GLU A 59 12.81 8.63 -1.77
N PHE A 60 13.11 9.62 -2.60
CA PHE A 60 12.37 9.93 -3.82
C PHE A 60 13.34 10.29 -4.94
N LYS A 61 13.14 9.70 -6.12
CA LYS A 61 13.94 9.99 -7.31
C LYS A 61 13.10 9.82 -8.57
N GLU A 62 13.17 10.78 -9.46
CA GLU A 62 12.72 10.58 -10.85
C GLU A 62 13.83 9.87 -11.64
N MET A 63 13.48 8.80 -12.34
CA MET A 63 14.46 8.01 -13.07
C MET A 63 13.82 7.21 -14.21
N ASN A 64 14.66 6.80 -15.16
CA ASN A 64 14.33 5.77 -16.13
C ASN A 64 14.80 4.41 -15.58
N ALA A 65 13.89 3.45 -15.43
CA ALA A 65 14.22 2.10 -15.00
C ALA A 65 13.76 1.09 -16.05
N CYS A 66 14.68 0.25 -16.56
CA CYS A 66 14.39 -0.75 -17.58
C CYS A 66 13.59 -0.18 -18.78
N ASN A 67 14.02 0.97 -19.29
CA ASN A 67 13.41 1.72 -20.39
C ASN A 67 12.02 2.34 -20.09
N PHE A 68 11.58 2.33 -18.84
CA PHE A 68 10.36 3.01 -18.41
C PHE A 68 10.70 4.29 -17.64
N PRO A 69 10.22 5.48 -18.06
CA PRO A 69 10.30 6.68 -17.27
C PRO A 69 9.34 6.60 -16.08
N GLY A 70 9.81 7.01 -14.90
CA GLY A 70 8.98 6.95 -13.71
C GLY A 70 9.64 7.53 -12.47
N PHE A 71 9.08 7.13 -11.33
CA PHE A 71 9.47 7.59 -10.02
C PHE A 71 9.84 6.41 -9.16
N TYR A 72 11.03 6.44 -8.59
CA TYR A 72 11.42 5.57 -7.52
C TYR A 72 11.10 6.24 -6.17
N VAL A 73 10.48 5.46 -5.29
CA VAL A 73 10.08 5.89 -3.96
C VAL A 73 10.38 4.78 -2.97
N ASN A 74 10.98 5.13 -1.84
CA ASN A 74 11.27 4.20 -0.77
C ASN A 74 10.55 4.61 0.52
N VAL A 75 9.72 3.73 1.06
CA VAL A 75 9.00 3.91 2.34
C VAL A 75 9.49 2.94 3.43
N GLY A 76 10.63 2.29 3.20
CA GLY A 76 11.09 1.11 3.94
C GLY A 76 11.16 -0.13 3.05
N ASN A 77 10.40 -0.12 1.95
CA ASN A 77 10.56 -0.99 0.80
C ASN A 77 10.48 -0.17 -0.51
N PRO A 78 11.12 -0.64 -1.60
CA PRO A 78 11.19 0.06 -2.87
C PRO A 78 9.91 -0.05 -3.71
N HIS A 79 9.51 1.07 -4.31
CA HIS A 79 8.38 1.21 -5.22
C HIS A 79 8.80 1.98 -6.48
N PHE A 80 8.42 1.48 -7.65
CA PHE A 80 8.62 2.16 -8.92
C PHE A 80 7.25 2.48 -9.55
N ILE A 81 7.01 3.75 -9.86
CA ILE A 81 5.72 4.27 -10.29
C ILE A 81 5.85 4.81 -11.71
N MET A 82 5.00 4.32 -12.60
CA MET A 82 4.95 4.74 -14.00
C MET A 82 3.58 5.31 -14.32
N LYS A 83 3.57 6.39 -15.10
CA LYS A 83 2.35 6.88 -15.72
C LYS A 83 2.01 5.99 -16.91
N TRP A 84 0.73 5.69 -17.07
CA TRP A 84 0.23 4.83 -18.14
C TRP A 84 -1.03 5.44 -18.75
N ASN A 85 -1.25 5.18 -20.05
CA ASN A 85 -2.39 5.74 -20.77
C ASN A 85 -3.69 5.04 -20.39
N ASP A 86 -3.69 3.70 -20.39
CA ASP A 86 -4.83 2.88 -19.99
C ASP A 86 -4.36 1.67 -19.18
N VAL A 87 -4.61 1.69 -17.87
CA VAL A 87 -4.20 0.59 -16.98
C VAL A 87 -5.10 -0.64 -17.09
N GLU A 88 -6.24 -0.58 -17.78
CA GLU A 88 -7.09 -1.76 -17.94
C GLU A 88 -6.46 -2.78 -18.90
N ILE A 89 -5.76 -2.29 -19.93
CA ILE A 89 -5.13 -3.12 -20.96
C ILE A 89 -3.67 -3.50 -20.66
N VAL A 90 -3.09 -2.97 -19.58
CA VAL A 90 -1.68 -3.24 -19.25
C VAL A 90 -1.49 -4.70 -18.81
N ASN A 91 -0.47 -5.36 -19.39
CA ASN A 91 -0.01 -6.66 -18.90
C ASN A 91 0.84 -6.47 -17.64
N VAL A 92 0.18 -6.25 -16.50
CA VAL A 92 0.82 -6.00 -15.19
C VAL A 92 1.82 -7.08 -14.84
N LYS A 93 1.50 -8.34 -15.15
CA LYS A 93 2.35 -9.47 -14.77
C LYS A 93 3.66 -9.47 -15.53
N GLU A 94 3.61 -9.32 -16.85
CA GLU A 94 4.81 -9.33 -17.69
C GLU A 94 5.69 -8.10 -17.45
N ILE A 95 5.11 -6.90 -17.54
CA ILE A 95 5.86 -5.64 -17.41
C ILE A 95 6.31 -5.44 -15.96
N GLY A 96 5.44 -5.75 -14.99
CA GLY A 96 5.75 -5.68 -13.57
C GLY A 96 6.91 -6.60 -13.20
N LYS A 97 6.94 -7.83 -13.74
CA LYS A 97 8.07 -8.76 -13.56
C LYS A 97 9.37 -8.20 -14.13
N ALA A 98 9.35 -7.61 -15.33
CA ALA A 98 10.55 -7.01 -15.92
C ALA A 98 11.13 -5.90 -15.02
N ILE A 99 10.28 -5.05 -14.46
CA ILE A 99 10.68 -3.96 -13.56
C ILE A 99 11.14 -4.50 -12.20
N ARG A 100 10.41 -5.47 -11.65
CA ARG A 100 10.70 -6.14 -10.37
C ARG A 100 12.13 -6.69 -10.32
N TYR A 101 12.64 -7.19 -11.43
CA TYR A 101 13.97 -7.76 -11.57
C TYR A 101 14.95 -6.86 -12.31
N CYS A 102 14.61 -5.58 -12.49
CA CYS A 102 15.51 -4.61 -13.11
C CYS A 102 16.80 -4.50 -12.30
N ASN A 103 17.96 -4.59 -12.96
CA ASN A 103 19.29 -4.56 -12.34
C ASN A 103 19.55 -3.27 -11.53
N GLN A 104 18.85 -2.17 -11.85
CA GLN A 104 18.90 -0.91 -11.12
C GLN A 104 18.33 -1.02 -9.70
N PHE A 105 17.57 -2.08 -9.39
CA PHE A 105 17.01 -2.35 -8.07
C PHE A 105 17.66 -3.60 -7.47
N LYS A 106 18.69 -3.41 -6.62
CA LYS A 106 19.49 -4.49 -6.03
C LYS A 106 18.67 -5.64 -5.40
N ASN A 107 17.58 -5.31 -4.70
CA ASN A 107 16.67 -6.28 -4.08
C ASN A 107 15.30 -6.33 -4.79
N GLY A 108 15.26 -5.82 -6.03
CA GLY A 108 14.06 -5.53 -6.79
C GLY A 108 13.12 -4.50 -6.18
N THR A 109 11.99 -4.28 -6.85
CA THR A 109 10.99 -3.27 -6.49
C THR A 109 9.57 -3.77 -6.68
N ASN A 110 8.60 -3.17 -5.98
CA ASN A 110 7.21 -3.19 -6.43
C ASN A 110 7.07 -2.30 -7.68
N ALA A 111 6.16 -2.63 -8.58
CA ALA A 111 5.89 -1.84 -9.78
C ALA A 111 4.43 -1.40 -9.81
N HIS A 112 4.19 -0.11 -10.05
CA HIS A 112 2.87 0.49 -10.05
C HIS A 112 2.63 1.26 -11.34
N PHE A 113 1.47 1.01 -11.94
CA PHE A 113 1.00 1.65 -13.15
C PHE A 113 -0.15 2.56 -12.76
N ILE A 114 -0.01 3.86 -13.01
CA ILE A 114 -1.03 4.85 -12.67
C ILE A 114 -1.57 5.55 -13.92
N GLN A 115 -2.88 5.66 -14.01
CA GLN A 115 -3.58 6.41 -15.05
C GLN A 115 -4.34 7.56 -14.40
N LYS A 116 -4.11 8.78 -14.88
CA LYS A 116 -4.90 9.95 -14.45
C LYS A 116 -6.29 9.86 -15.06
N ILE A 117 -7.33 9.97 -14.23
CA ILE A 117 -8.73 10.03 -14.70
C ILE A 117 -9.11 11.50 -14.89
N LYS A 118 -9.06 12.28 -13.81
CA LYS A 118 -9.36 13.71 -13.76
C LYS A 118 -8.75 14.31 -12.50
N ASN A 119 -8.43 15.61 -12.49
CA ASN A 119 -7.93 16.31 -11.30
C ASN A 119 -6.82 15.52 -10.56
N ASN A 120 -7.04 15.14 -9.30
CA ASN A 120 -6.13 14.33 -8.50
C ASN A 120 -6.65 12.88 -8.29
N GLU A 121 -7.41 12.40 -9.26
CA GLU A 121 -8.04 11.08 -9.27
C GLU A 121 -7.30 10.17 -10.26
N TYR A 122 -6.92 8.98 -9.79
CA TYR A 122 -6.08 8.06 -10.53
C TYR A 122 -6.60 6.62 -10.41
N LYS A 123 -6.48 5.83 -11.49
CA LYS A 123 -6.50 4.36 -11.39
C LYS A 123 -5.09 3.86 -11.10
N ILE A 124 -4.98 2.75 -10.38
CA ILE A 124 -3.71 2.10 -10.09
C ILE A 124 -3.80 0.59 -10.20
N ARG A 125 -2.77 -0.01 -10.80
CA ARG A 125 -2.53 -1.45 -10.78
C ARG A 125 -1.11 -1.74 -10.33
N SER A 126 -0.95 -2.82 -9.56
CA SER A 126 0.27 -3.06 -8.78
C SER A 126 0.76 -4.48 -8.95
N TYR A 127 2.04 -4.62 -9.32
CA TYR A 127 2.79 -5.86 -9.19
C TYR A 127 3.59 -5.80 -7.87
N GLU A 128 3.40 -6.78 -6.99
CA GLU A 128 4.02 -6.76 -5.67
C GLU A 128 5.20 -7.74 -5.55
N ARG A 129 6.33 -7.20 -5.09
CA ARG A 129 7.51 -7.98 -4.70
C ARG A 129 7.15 -8.94 -3.56
N GLY A 130 7.53 -10.21 -3.70
CA GLY A 130 7.25 -11.25 -2.73
C GLY A 130 5.89 -11.96 -2.92
N VAL A 131 4.96 -11.34 -3.65
CA VAL A 131 3.81 -12.03 -4.25
C VAL A 131 4.17 -12.52 -5.65
N GLU A 132 4.98 -11.72 -6.37
CA GLU A 132 5.42 -11.97 -7.76
C GLU A 132 4.24 -12.09 -8.75
N ASP A 133 3.18 -11.36 -8.45
CA ASP A 133 2.02 -11.21 -9.30
C ASP A 133 1.33 -9.87 -9.00
N GLU A 134 0.27 -9.60 -9.75
CA GLU A 134 -0.64 -8.52 -9.42
C GLU A 134 -1.41 -8.79 -8.12
N THR A 135 -1.57 -7.75 -7.30
CA THR A 135 -2.46 -7.75 -6.13
C THR A 135 -3.64 -6.79 -6.34
N LEU A 136 -4.73 -6.97 -5.59
CA LEU A 136 -5.90 -6.10 -5.76
C LEU A 136 -5.63 -4.68 -5.26
N ALA A 137 -4.81 -4.52 -4.22
CA ALA A 137 -4.37 -3.21 -3.73
C ALA A 137 -3.03 -3.30 -2.99
N CYS A 138 -2.21 -2.27 -3.15
CA CYS A 138 -0.95 -2.09 -2.44
C CYS A 138 -0.95 -0.71 -1.74
N GLY A 139 -1.22 -0.68 -0.42
CA GLY A 139 -1.35 0.58 0.32
C GLY A 139 -0.09 1.46 0.27
N THR A 140 1.09 0.86 0.45
CA THR A 140 2.35 1.59 0.33
C THR A 140 2.62 2.05 -1.10
N GLY A 141 2.25 1.25 -2.11
CA GLY A 141 2.34 1.63 -3.52
C GLY A 141 1.44 2.82 -3.88
N ILE A 142 0.23 2.88 -3.32
CA ILE A 142 -0.68 4.02 -3.46
C ILE A 142 -0.09 5.26 -2.80
N CYS A 143 0.43 5.15 -1.57
CA CYS A 143 1.08 6.25 -0.87
C CYS A 143 2.28 6.79 -1.66
N SER A 144 3.13 5.88 -2.19
CA SER A 144 4.27 6.25 -3.03
C SER A 144 3.84 6.94 -4.34
N SER A 145 2.75 6.48 -4.95
CA SER A 145 2.20 7.09 -6.17
C SER A 145 1.63 8.48 -5.92
N ALA A 146 0.89 8.66 -4.83
CA ALA A 146 0.38 9.96 -4.40
C ALA A 146 1.53 10.94 -4.14
N TYR A 147 2.58 10.50 -3.43
CA TYR A 147 3.74 11.33 -3.17
C TYR A 147 4.50 11.73 -4.44
N ALA A 148 4.64 10.80 -5.40
CA ALA A 148 5.23 11.12 -6.70
C ALA A 148 4.45 12.19 -7.45
N MET A 149 3.11 12.13 -7.42
CA MET A 149 2.25 13.16 -8.04
C MET A 149 2.30 14.48 -7.26
N PHE A 150 2.36 14.43 -5.93
CA PHE A 150 2.57 15.61 -5.08
C PHE A 150 3.88 16.33 -5.44
N LYS A 151 5.00 15.62 -5.54
CA LYS A 151 6.28 16.23 -5.94
C LYS A 151 6.24 16.83 -7.35
N LYS A 152 5.34 16.38 -8.21
CA LYS A 152 5.20 16.89 -9.59
C LYS A 152 4.22 18.03 -9.77
N PHE A 153 3.15 18.05 -8.99
CA PHE A 153 2.03 18.96 -9.20
C PHE A 153 1.68 19.80 -7.96
N ASN A 154 2.37 19.59 -6.84
CA ASN A 154 2.13 20.24 -5.55
C ASN A 154 0.72 20.04 -4.97
N GLU A 155 0.02 19.02 -5.47
CA GLU A 155 -1.30 18.59 -5.01
C GLU A 155 -1.17 17.71 -3.77
N ARG A 156 -2.03 17.89 -2.78
CA ARG A 156 -1.90 17.22 -1.47
C ARG A 156 -2.99 16.21 -1.17
N LYS A 157 -4.05 16.18 -1.98
CA LYS A 157 -5.21 15.30 -1.81
C LYS A 157 -5.43 14.49 -3.06
N PHE A 158 -5.49 13.17 -2.92
CA PHE A 158 -5.62 12.25 -4.03
C PHE A 158 -6.68 11.19 -3.76
N LEU A 159 -7.33 10.73 -4.83
CA LEU A 159 -8.18 9.54 -4.83
C LEU A 159 -7.58 8.51 -5.78
N PHE A 160 -7.33 7.32 -5.26
CA PHE A 160 -6.83 6.19 -6.04
C PHE A 160 -7.87 5.08 -6.11
N HIS A 161 -8.17 4.63 -7.31
CA HIS A 161 -9.02 3.49 -7.61
C HIS A 161 -8.12 2.27 -7.86
N ALA A 162 -7.97 1.42 -6.85
CA ALA A 162 -7.35 0.11 -7.00
C ALA A 162 -8.42 -0.96 -7.23
N ARG A 163 -8.03 -2.15 -7.72
CA ARG A 163 -8.97 -3.26 -7.91
C ARG A 163 -9.65 -3.70 -6.60
N GLY A 164 -8.94 -3.55 -5.47
CA GLY A 164 -9.43 -3.85 -4.14
C GLY A 164 -10.33 -2.76 -3.53
N GLY A 165 -10.48 -1.61 -4.21
CA GLY A 165 -11.32 -0.50 -3.78
C GLY A 165 -10.61 0.85 -3.75
N ASP A 166 -11.35 1.85 -3.30
CA ASP A 166 -10.93 3.24 -3.30
C ASP A 166 -10.10 3.59 -2.06
N VAL A 167 -9.02 4.33 -2.29
CA VAL A 167 -8.12 4.83 -1.24
C VAL A 167 -7.92 6.32 -1.41
N LYS A 168 -8.18 7.08 -0.35
CA LYS A 168 -7.91 8.52 -0.29
C LYS A 168 -6.57 8.76 0.38
N ILE A 169 -5.77 9.67 -0.17
CA ILE A 169 -4.50 10.10 0.39
C ILE A 169 -4.55 11.59 0.67
N ASP A 170 -4.13 11.99 1.88
CA ASP A 170 -3.87 13.38 2.26
C ASP A 170 -2.39 13.51 2.67
N ILE A 171 -1.68 14.51 2.14
CA ILE A 171 -0.29 14.80 2.49
C ILE A 171 -0.23 16.15 3.22
N ASN A 172 0.18 16.13 4.50
CA ASN A 172 0.25 17.34 5.30
C ASN A 172 1.47 18.21 4.93
N GLU A 173 1.57 19.41 5.53
CA GLU A 173 2.65 20.36 5.28
C GLU A 173 4.04 19.80 5.60
N ASN A 174 4.12 18.87 6.56
CA ASN A 174 5.33 18.16 6.95
C ASN A 174 5.69 16.98 6.03
N GLU A 175 4.95 16.82 4.93
CA GLU A 175 5.04 15.73 3.96
C GLU A 175 4.78 14.33 4.54
N GLU A 176 4.01 14.25 5.62
CA GLU A 176 3.48 12.99 6.14
C GLU A 176 2.23 12.57 5.37
N ILE A 177 2.15 11.28 5.09
CA ILE A 177 1.10 10.69 4.27
C ILE A 177 0.04 10.07 5.17
N PHE A 178 -1.21 10.50 5.02
CA PHE A 178 -2.36 9.90 5.66
C PHE A 178 -3.18 9.14 4.63
N MET A 179 -3.46 7.87 4.91
CA MET A 179 -4.23 6.98 4.05
C MET A 179 -5.60 6.70 4.67
N THR A 180 -6.67 6.89 3.90
CA THR A 180 -8.02 6.51 4.28
C THR A 180 -8.58 5.49 3.29
N GLY A 181 -8.94 4.30 3.79
CA GLY A 181 -9.53 3.23 2.99
C GLY A 181 -10.53 2.42 3.80
N ASP A 182 -11.28 1.57 3.10
CA ASP A 182 -12.16 0.61 3.76
C ASP A 182 -11.32 -0.54 4.34
N ALA A 183 -11.61 -0.93 5.58
CA ALA A 183 -11.14 -2.20 6.13
C ALA A 183 -12.31 -3.02 6.67
N SER A 184 -12.20 -4.33 6.52
CA SER A 184 -13.18 -5.30 6.99
C SER A 184 -12.48 -6.33 7.85
N TYR A 185 -13.11 -6.68 8.97
CA TYR A 185 -12.69 -7.82 9.77
C TYR A 185 -12.95 -9.11 8.98
N ILE A 186 -11.96 -10.01 8.92
CA ILE A 186 -12.07 -11.27 8.17
C ILE A 186 -12.33 -12.43 9.12
N PHE A 187 -11.46 -12.66 10.11
CA PHE A 187 -11.64 -13.68 11.13
C PHE A 187 -10.78 -13.39 12.36
N GLU A 188 -11.07 -14.10 13.45
CA GLU A 188 -10.22 -14.27 14.64
C GLU A 188 -10.15 -15.76 14.91
N GLY A 189 -9.01 -16.24 15.37
CA GLY A 189 -8.80 -17.65 15.66
C GLY A 189 -7.81 -17.82 16.79
N ASN A 190 -7.99 -18.88 17.56
CA ASN A 190 -7.01 -19.33 18.54
C ASN A 190 -6.09 -20.35 17.87
N ILE A 191 -4.81 -20.27 18.19
CA ILE A 191 -3.83 -21.28 17.79
C ILE A 191 -3.14 -21.83 19.03
N GLU A 192 -3.15 -23.14 19.18
CA GLU A 192 -2.32 -23.84 20.15
C GLU A 192 -0.91 -23.97 19.57
N ILE A 193 0.10 -23.63 20.39
CA ILE A 193 1.52 -23.59 20.02
C ILE A 193 2.25 -24.75 20.69
#